data_AF-A0A7W2N1Y7-F1
#
_entry.id   AF-A0A7W2N1Y7-F1
#
_cell.length_a   1.000
_cell.length_b   1.000
_cell.length_c   1.000
_cell.angle_alpha   90.00
_cell.angle_beta   90.00
_cell.angle_gamma   90.00
#
_symmetry.space_group_name_H-M   'P 1'
#
loop_
_entity.id
_entity.type
_entity.pdbx_description
1 polymer ?
#
loop_
_entity_poly.entity_id
_entity_poly.type
_entity_poly.pdbx_seq_one_letter_code
_entity_poly.pdbx_strand_id
1 'polypeptide(L)'
;MSSGEKSSPKTAFTLCVIGLFVSLVTLIVDWNVPPENADLFARSGAVLVLLGAVLEYHLSLGASIKRSYVPGSSISMLQLAEYFNPTKEEKKMKPFAHFMVIFGTLVWGFGDLIFKFV
;
A
#
# COMPACT_ATOMS: atom_id res chain seq x y z
N MET A 1 17.55 -5.87 21.91
CA MET A 1 17.96 -4.84 20.93
C MET A 1 17.86 -5.46 19.54
N SER A 2 16.65 -5.48 18.96
CA SER A 2 16.47 -5.95 17.58
C SER A 2 16.55 -4.72 16.69
N SER A 3 17.50 -4.75 15.76
CA SER A 3 17.70 -3.74 14.74
C SER A 3 16.40 -3.57 13.96
N GLY A 4 15.64 -2.53 14.31
CA GLY A 4 14.47 -2.10 13.56
C GLY A 4 14.98 -1.55 12.24
N GLU A 5 15.04 -2.44 11.25
CA GLU A 5 15.33 -2.12 9.87
C GLU A 5 14.40 -0.97 9.48
N LYS A 6 14.95 0.24 9.32
CA LYS A 6 14.24 1.40 8.81
C LYS A 6 13.87 1.08 7.36
N SER A 7 12.79 0.32 7.14
CA SER A 7 12.25 0.15 5.80
C SER A 7 11.79 1.52 5.35
N SER A 8 12.56 2.09 4.44
CA SER A 8 12.30 3.41 3.89
C SER A 8 10.92 3.37 3.23
N PRO A 9 10.04 4.39 3.41
CA PRO A 9 8.74 4.43 2.72
C PRO A 9 8.86 4.27 1.20
N LYS A 10 10.06 4.56 0.65
CA LYS A 10 10.43 4.30 -0.74
C LYS A 10 10.45 2.81 -1.10
N THR A 11 10.94 1.91 -0.23
CA THR A 11 10.99 0.47 -0.52
C THR A 11 9.59 -0.14 -0.51
N ALA A 12 8.74 0.23 0.46
CA ALA A 12 7.34 -0.21 0.50
C ALA A 12 6.56 0.26 -0.74
N PHE A 13 6.84 1.47 -1.22
CA PHE A 13 6.25 1.98 -2.47
C PHE A 13 6.72 1.19 -3.69
N THR A 14 8.03 0.92 -3.81
CA THR A 14 8.57 0.08 -4.89
C THR A 14 7.93 -1.31 -4.88
N LEU A 15 7.72 -1.92 -3.71
CA LEU A 15 7.04 -3.21 -3.60
C LEU A 15 5.59 -3.15 -4.09
N CYS A 16 4.84 -2.09 -3.78
CA CYS A 16 3.48 -1.92 -4.30
C CYS A 16 3.45 -1.81 -5.83
N VAL A 17 4.42 -1.08 -6.42
CA VAL A 17 4.55 -0.96 -7.88
C VAL A 17 4.87 -2.32 -8.50
N ILE A 18 5.81 -3.07 -7.93
CA ILE A 18 6.13 -4.43 -8.39
C ILE A 18 4.90 -5.33 -8.29
N GLY A 19 4.16 -5.28 -7.17
CA GLY A 19 2.92 -6.04 -6.99
C GLY A 19 1.88 -5.71 -8.06
N LEU A 20 1.75 -4.44 -8.45
CA LEU A 20 0.86 -4.01 -9.52
C LEU A 20 1.27 -4.61 -10.87
N PHE A 21 2.57 -4.61 -11.18
CA PHE A 21 3.08 -5.28 -12.37
C PHE A 21 2.81 -6.79 -12.35
N VAL A 22 3.03 -7.45 -11.22
CA VAL A 22 2.74 -8.89 -11.07
C VAL A 22 1.25 -9.16 -11.32
N SER A 23 0.35 -8.35 -10.77
CA SER A 23 -1.10 -8.49 -11.00
C SER A 23 -1.49 -8.26 -12.46
N LEU A 24 -0.77 -7.39 -13.18
CA LEU A 24 -1.01 -7.15 -14.60
C LEU A 24 -0.50 -8.34 -15.45
N VAL A 25 0.62 -8.95 -15.07
CA VAL A 25 1.14 -10.16 -15.71
C VAL A 25 0.20 -11.35 -15.47
N THR A 26 -0.31 -11.54 -14.25
CA THR A 26 -1.27 -12.62 -13.96
C THR A 26 -2.57 -12.45 -14.72
N LEU A 27 -3.05 -11.22 -14.91
CA LEU A 27 -4.21 -10.94 -15.77
C LEU A 27 -3.98 -11.40 -17.22
N ILE A 28 -2.81 -11.09 -17.79
CA ILE A 28 -2.46 -11.49 -19.16
C ILE A 28 -2.36 -13.01 -19.27
N VAL A 29 -1.77 -13.66 -18.27
CA VAL A 29 -1.66 -15.13 -18.24
C VAL A 29 -3.04 -15.77 -18.17
N ASP A 30 -3.90 -15.32 -17.25
CA ASP A 30 -5.26 -15.87 -17.09
C ASP A 30 -6.14 -15.62 -18.31
N TRP A 31 -5.90 -14.55 -19.07
CA TRP A 31 -6.59 -14.31 -20.34
C TRP A 31 -6.24 -15.34 -21.44
N ASN A 32 -5.04 -15.92 -21.40
CA ASN A 32 -4.56 -16.86 -22.42
C ASN A 32 -4.71 -18.33 -21.99
N VAL A 33 -5.11 -18.59 -20.75
CA VAL A 33 -5.21 -19.93 -20.15
C VAL A 33 -6.70 -20.31 -20.04
N PRO A 34 -7.07 -21.59 -20.25
CA PRO A 34 -8.46 -22.03 -20.13
C PRO A 34 -9.05 -21.78 -18.73
N PRO A 35 -10.37 -21.57 -18.63
CA PRO A 35 -11.07 -21.06 -17.43
C PRO A 35 -11.01 -21.98 -16.21
N GLU A 36 -10.56 -23.21 -16.37
CA GLU A 36 -10.33 -24.19 -15.30
C GLU A 36 -9.13 -23.83 -14.40
N ASN A 37 -8.27 -22.88 -14.79
CA ASN A 37 -7.10 -22.44 -14.00
C ASN A 37 -7.01 -20.91 -13.76
N ALA A 38 -8.05 -20.13 -14.07
CA ALA A 38 -8.04 -18.66 -14.03
C ALA A 38 -8.16 -18.01 -12.63
N ASP A 39 -7.66 -18.69 -11.59
CA ASP A 39 -7.70 -18.23 -10.18
C ASP A 39 -6.52 -17.29 -9.83
N LEU A 40 -5.49 -17.20 -10.69
CA LEU A 40 -4.22 -16.57 -10.35
C LEU A 40 -4.35 -15.04 -10.25
N PHE A 41 -5.21 -14.45 -11.07
CA PHE A 41 -5.53 -13.04 -11.05
C PHE A 41 -6.21 -12.64 -9.73
N ALA A 42 -7.26 -13.36 -9.30
CA ALA A 42 -7.91 -13.10 -8.03
C ALA A 42 -6.94 -13.25 -6.84
N ARG A 43 -6.09 -14.28 -6.85
CA ARG A 43 -5.06 -14.46 -5.80
C ARG A 43 -4.02 -13.35 -5.78
N SER A 44 -3.64 -12.81 -6.95
CA SER A 44 -2.75 -11.64 -7.03
C SER A 44 -3.35 -10.38 -6.41
N GLY A 45 -4.68 -10.25 -6.41
CA GLY A 45 -5.41 -9.17 -5.71
C GLY A 45 -5.17 -9.17 -4.20
N ALA A 46 -5.15 -10.34 -3.55
CA ALA A 46 -4.87 -10.44 -2.11
C ALA A 46 -3.46 -9.95 -1.76
N VAL A 47 -2.48 -10.22 -2.64
CA VAL A 47 -1.11 -9.70 -2.49
C VAL A 47 -1.09 -8.17 -2.62
N LEU A 48 -1.86 -7.60 -3.57
CA LEU A 48 -1.99 -6.15 -3.71
C LEU A 48 -2.59 -5.49 -2.47
N VAL A 49 -3.63 -6.07 -1.89
CA VAL A 49 -4.25 -5.57 -0.64
C VAL A 49 -3.22 -5.55 0.48
N LEU A 50 -2.48 -6.65 0.66
CA LEU A 50 -1.49 -6.77 1.72
C LEU A 50 -0.35 -5.75 1.54
N LEU A 51 0.15 -5.57 0.31
CA LEU A 51 1.18 -4.57 0.01
C LEU A 51 0.68 -3.14 0.25
N GLY A 52 -0.55 -2.82 -0.16
CA GLY A 52 -1.18 -1.52 0.09
C GLY A 52 -1.36 -1.23 1.58
N ALA A 53 -1.82 -2.21 2.35
CA ALA A 53 -2.00 -2.10 3.80
C ALA A 53 -0.66 -1.93 4.53
N VAL A 54 0.39 -2.67 4.09
CA VAL A 54 1.76 -2.51 4.62
C VAL A 54 2.30 -1.12 4.31
N LEU A 55 2.10 -0.59 3.10
CA LEU A 55 2.50 0.77 2.76
C LEU A 55 1.80 1.82 3.63
N GLU A 56 0.48 1.66 3.85
CA GLU A 56 -0.29 2.54 4.73
C GLU A 56 0.21 2.48 6.19
N TYR A 57 0.51 1.28 6.67
CA TYR A 57 1.09 1.06 8.00
C TYR A 57 2.44 1.77 8.16
N HIS A 58 3.35 1.67 7.17
CA HIS A 58 4.64 2.36 7.21
C HIS A 58 4.50 3.89 7.16
N LEU A 59 3.59 4.41 6.34
CA LEU A 59 3.28 5.84 6.31
C LEU A 59 2.72 6.33 7.66
N SER A 60 1.86 5.53 8.29
CA SER A 60 1.28 5.83 9.61
C SER A 60 2.32 5.79 10.74
N LEU A 61 3.22 4.80 10.73
CA LEU A 61 4.35 4.72 11.67
C LEU A 61 5.31 5.90 11.51
N GLY A 62 5.67 6.26 10.27
CA GLY A 62 6.52 7.42 9.99
C GLY A 62 5.91 8.71 10.52
N ALA A 63 4.61 8.89 10.33
CA ALA A 63 3.87 10.03 10.88
C ALA A 63 3.77 10.00 12.42
N SER A 64 3.69 8.82 13.03
CA SER A 64 3.58 8.66 14.48
C SER A 64 4.92 8.92 15.21
N ILE A 65 6.03 8.45 14.65
CA ILE A 65 7.39 8.71 15.18
C ILE A 65 7.73 10.20 15.05
N LYS A 66 7.36 10.83 13.93
CA LYS A 66 7.39 12.28 13.75
C LYS A 66 6.38 13.02 14.62
N ARG A 67 5.56 12.34 15.43
CA ARG A 67 4.59 12.96 16.34
C ARG A 67 4.89 12.72 17.82
N SER A 68 5.96 12.00 18.15
CA SER A 68 6.39 11.73 19.52
C SER A 68 6.81 13.03 20.24
N TYR A 69 5.82 13.65 20.88
CA TYR A 69 5.94 14.80 21.77
C TYR A 69 6.74 14.40 23.01
N VAL A 70 7.79 15.16 23.33
CA VAL A 70 8.50 15.02 24.61
C VAL A 70 7.75 15.88 25.65
N PRO A 71 7.09 15.27 26.64
CA PRO A 71 6.33 16.01 27.65
C PRO A 71 7.25 16.93 28.44
N GLY A 72 6.94 18.24 28.49
CA GLY A 72 7.69 19.26 29.22
C GLY A 72 8.42 20.29 28.35
N SER A 73 8.37 20.18 27.02
CA SER A 73 8.89 21.20 26.11
C SER A 73 7.82 22.28 25.79
N SER A 74 8.19 23.55 25.91
CA SER A 74 7.34 24.68 25.51
C SER A 74 7.34 24.82 23.99
N ILE A 75 6.52 24.04 23.31
CA ILE A 75 6.39 24.07 21.85
C ILE A 75 5.47 25.25 21.48
N SER A 76 5.95 26.14 20.59
CA SER A 76 5.11 27.21 20.05
C SER A 76 4.05 26.64 19.10
N MET A 77 2.88 27.27 19.01
CA MET A 77 1.80 26.83 18.11
C MET A 77 2.27 26.68 16.64
N LEU A 78 3.27 27.47 16.24
CA LEU A 78 3.91 27.41 14.92
C LEU A 78 4.74 26.13 14.72
N GLN A 79 5.53 25.74 15.73
CA GLN A 79 6.29 24.49 15.70
C GLN A 79 5.37 23.27 15.72
N LEU A 80 4.25 23.35 16.42
CA LEU A 80 3.20 22.32 16.39
C LEU A 80 2.62 22.21 14.97
N ALA A 81 2.31 23.33 14.32
CA ALA A 81 1.80 23.35 12.96
C ALA A 81 2.80 22.75 11.95
N GLU A 82 4.09 23.06 12.05
CA GLU A 82 5.15 22.43 11.22
C GLU A 82 5.27 20.92 11.46
N TYR A 83 5.16 20.50 12.72
CA TYR A 83 5.27 19.09 13.11
C TYR A 83 4.09 18.23 12.64
N PHE A 84 2.89 18.82 12.59
CA PHE A 84 1.71 18.17 12.04
C PHE A 84 1.57 18.30 10.52
N ASN A 85 2.40 19.11 9.86
CA ASN A 85 2.32 19.29 8.41
C ASN A 85 3.01 18.10 7.71
N PRO A 86 2.25 17.15 7.13
CA PRO A 86 2.85 16.04 6.42
C PRO A 86 3.68 16.56 5.25
N THR A 87 4.82 15.91 4.99
CA THR A 87 5.64 16.27 3.83
C THR A 87 4.82 16.10 2.54
N LYS A 88 5.14 16.90 1.51
CA LYS A 88 4.43 16.85 0.21
C LYS A 88 4.40 15.44 -0.39
N GLU A 89 5.43 14.63 -0.12
CA GLU A 89 5.53 13.23 -0.54
C GLU A 89 4.55 12.32 0.23
N GLU A 90 4.54 12.39 1.57
CA GLU A 90 3.59 11.62 2.41
C GLU A 90 2.13 11.94 2.05
N LYS A 91 1.84 13.21 1.74
CA LYS A 91 0.50 13.66 1.35
C LYS A 91 0.04 13.08 0.01
N LYS A 92 0.98 12.78 -0.90
CA LYS A 92 0.69 12.11 -2.18
C LYS A 92 0.65 10.59 -2.05
N MET A 93 1.47 10.01 -1.20
CA MET A 93 1.57 8.55 -1.04
C MET A 93 0.39 7.96 -0.25
N LYS A 94 -0.18 8.70 0.70
CA LYS A 94 -1.34 8.26 1.49
C LYS A 94 -2.58 7.92 0.65
N PRO A 95 -3.09 8.79 -0.23
CA PRO A 95 -4.24 8.44 -1.07
C PRO A 95 -3.93 7.29 -2.04
N PHE A 96 -2.68 7.17 -2.52
CA PHE A 96 -2.27 6.06 -3.37
C PHE A 96 -2.28 4.72 -2.64
N ALA A 97 -1.76 4.66 -1.41
CA ALA A 97 -1.80 3.44 -0.59
C ALA A 97 -3.23 2.98 -0.34
N HIS A 98 -4.11 3.91 0.03
CA HIS A 98 -5.53 3.61 0.27
C HIS A 98 -6.24 3.15 -1.01
N PHE A 99 -5.96 3.80 -2.15
CA PHE A 99 -6.46 3.37 -3.45
C PHE A 99 -6.02 1.94 -3.79
N MET A 100 -4.76 1.58 -3.55
CA MET A 100 -4.26 0.22 -3.80
C MET A 100 -4.94 -0.84 -2.95
N VAL A 101 -5.26 -0.53 -1.69
CA VAL A 101 -6.04 -1.44 -0.84
C VAL A 101 -7.43 -1.68 -1.43
N ILE A 102 -8.15 -0.61 -1.80
CA ILE A 102 -9.48 -0.72 -2.40
C ILE A 102 -9.41 -1.49 -3.73
N PHE A 103 -8.49 -1.11 -4.60
CA PHE A 103 -8.31 -1.72 -5.91
C PHE A 103 -7.95 -3.21 -5.81
N GLY A 104 -6.98 -3.56 -4.95
CA GLY A 104 -6.63 -4.95 -4.69
C GLY A 104 -7.80 -5.76 -4.14
N THR A 105 -8.66 -5.14 -3.32
CA THR A 105 -9.84 -5.81 -2.76
C THR A 105 -10.87 -6.11 -3.84
N LEU A 106 -11.03 -5.19 -4.81
CA LEU A 106 -11.89 -5.43 -5.97
C LEU A 106 -11.33 -6.54 -6.85
N VAL A 107 -10.03 -6.53 -7.16
CA VAL A 107 -9.38 -7.60 -7.93
C VAL A 107 -9.50 -8.94 -7.22
N TRP A 108 -9.33 -8.97 -5.91
CA TRP A 108 -9.44 -10.20 -5.12
C TRP A 108 -10.88 -10.74 -5.05
N GLY A 109 -11.85 -9.87 -4.79
CA GLY A 109 -13.26 -10.29 -4.63
C GLY A 109 -14.00 -10.54 -5.94
N PHE A 110 -13.59 -9.89 -7.03
CA PHE A 110 -14.29 -9.94 -8.32
C PHE A 110 -13.41 -10.39 -9.49
N GLY A 111 -12.14 -10.75 -9.26
CA GLY A 111 -11.22 -11.18 -10.32
C GLY A 111 -11.74 -12.38 -11.10
N ASP A 112 -12.28 -13.38 -10.41
CA ASP A 112 -12.82 -14.59 -11.04
C ASP A 112 -14.09 -14.31 -11.87
N LEU A 113 -14.84 -13.24 -11.55
CA LEU A 113 -16.07 -12.90 -12.27
C LEU A 113 -15.79 -12.52 -13.72
N ILE A 114 -14.68 -11.82 -13.98
CA ILE A 114 -14.34 -11.31 -15.32
C ILE A 114 -14.15 -12.48 -16.30
N PHE A 115 -13.53 -13.58 -15.84
CA PHE A 115 -13.24 -14.76 -16.65
C PHE A 115 -14.38 -15.78 -16.67
N LYS A 116 -15.41 -15.61 -15.84
CA LYS A 116 -16.59 -16.49 -15.81
C LYS A 116 -17.65 -16.10 -16.85
N PHE A 117 -17.61 -14.86 -17.35
CA PHE A 117 -18.54 -14.31 -18.33
C PHE A 117 -17.92 -14.08 -19.72
N VAL A 118 -16.63 -14.36 -19.89
CA VAL A 118 -15.87 -14.34 -21.16
C VAL A 118 -15.66 -15.77 -21.63
#